data_AF-W1P2P9-F1
#
_entry.id   AF-W1P2P9-F1
#
_cell.length_a   1.000
_cell.length_b   1.000
_cell.length_c   1.000
_cell.angle_alpha   90.00
_cell.angle_beta   90.00
_cell.angle_gamma   90.00
#
_symmetry.space_group_name_H-M   'P 1'
#
loop_
_entity.id
_entity.type
_entity.pdbx_description
1 polymer ?
#
loop_
_entity_poly.entity_id
_entity_poly.type
_entity_poly.pdbx_seq_one_letter_code
_entity_poly.pdbx_strand_id
1 'polypeptide(L)'
;MDGKMSDASSQVSNAPLHNLEAYVPDMPQYMAALPPPPTPEHHGIPPLEPEIFYNAPNLDFPPISNKHRLHEILMQGGEPLPQYTVRIYRPPCAMVFHVTVTVCGRTFQGEASCTKKDAEKYAVREALVFINLLPTFPDTLSETLRENEGLRERQAELLAALDASRSVSGRAERELLDVRNAIQALSREYELIVDVNVQLGTQLTSHHNEPLPPLDFNLEDLEPI
;
A
#
# COMPACT_ATOMS: atom_id res chain seq x y z
N MET A 1 -36.09 35.19 31.85
CA MET A 1 -34.79 34.89 32.47
C MET A 1 -33.77 34.92 31.37
N ASP A 2 -33.12 36.07 31.24
CA ASP A 2 -32.18 36.44 30.19
C ASP A 2 -30.81 35.79 30.41
N GLY A 3 -30.32 35.05 29.40
CA GLY A 3 -28.99 34.44 29.40
C GLY A 3 -28.04 35.22 28.49
N LYS A 4 -27.17 36.02 29.10
CA LYS A 4 -26.20 36.92 28.45
C LYS A 4 -24.89 36.16 28.16
N MET A 5 -24.44 36.22 26.91
CA MET A 5 -23.07 35.91 26.45
C MET A 5 -22.05 36.90 27.05
N SER A 6 -20.88 36.42 27.50
CA SER A 6 -19.64 37.22 27.63
C SER A 6 -18.38 36.34 27.78
N ASP A 7 -17.51 36.43 26.77
CA ASP A 7 -16.04 36.44 26.72
C ASP A 7 -15.15 35.53 27.59
N ALA A 8 -14.32 34.74 26.89
CA ALA A 8 -13.11 34.14 27.42
C ALA A 8 -11.88 35.01 27.05
N SER A 9 -11.31 35.70 28.04
CA SER A 9 -10.02 36.38 27.95
C SER A 9 -8.84 35.41 28.08
N SER A 10 -7.86 35.59 27.20
CA SER A 10 -6.53 35.00 27.22
C SER A 10 -5.79 35.25 28.55
N GLN A 11 -5.17 34.21 29.11
CA GLN A 11 -4.10 34.35 30.09
C GLN A 11 -2.76 34.01 29.42
N VAL A 12 -1.95 35.05 29.23
CA VAL A 12 -0.52 34.96 28.90
C VAL A 12 0.24 34.69 30.19
N SER A 13 0.89 33.53 30.27
CA SER A 13 1.79 33.20 31.38
C SER A 13 3.17 33.79 31.12
N ASN A 14 3.56 34.74 31.97
CA ASN A 14 4.92 35.27 32.04
C ASN A 14 5.71 34.50 33.10
N ALA A 15 6.84 33.91 32.71
CA ALA A 15 7.85 33.36 33.61
C ALA A 15 9.27 33.70 33.10
N PRO A 16 10.25 33.81 34.01
CA PRO A 16 11.30 34.84 33.93
C PRO A 16 12.58 34.39 33.22
N LEU A 17 13.19 35.32 32.48
CA LEU A 17 14.56 35.24 31.95
C LEU A 17 15.56 35.27 33.10
N HIS A 18 16.29 34.17 33.30
CA HIS A 18 17.60 34.19 33.96
C HIS A 18 18.56 33.18 33.33
N ASN A 19 19.68 33.73 32.86
CA ASN A 19 21.01 33.13 32.70
C ASN A 19 21.11 31.78 31.98
N LEU A 20 21.49 31.84 30.70
CA LEU A 20 22.36 30.81 30.12
C LEU A 20 23.67 31.45 29.69
N GLU A 21 24.69 31.08 30.45
CA GLU A 21 26.11 31.34 30.25
C GLU A 21 26.57 31.03 28.83
N ALA A 22 27.56 31.80 28.39
CA ALA A 22 28.21 31.71 27.10
C ALA A 22 28.80 30.31 26.86
N TYR A 23 28.17 29.53 25.99
CA TYR A 23 28.82 28.41 25.34
C TYR A 23 29.50 28.93 24.07
N VAL A 24 30.82 29.08 24.12
CA VAL A 24 31.67 29.29 22.94
C VAL A 24 32.21 27.91 22.55
N PRO A 25 31.73 27.28 21.46
CA PRO A 25 32.40 26.11 20.93
C PRO A 25 33.66 26.56 20.19
N ASP A 26 34.77 25.97 20.60
CA ASP A 26 36.11 26.11 20.02
C ASP A 26 36.06 25.86 18.50
N MET A 27 36.35 26.89 17.70
CA MET A 27 36.38 26.83 16.24
C MET A 27 37.72 26.23 15.78
N PRO A 28 37.75 25.04 15.16
CA PRO A 28 38.97 24.57 14.51
C PRO A 28 39.28 25.47 13.30
N GLN A 29 40.51 25.97 13.22
CA GLN A 29 40.99 26.78 12.10
C GLN A 29 40.93 25.97 10.79
N TYR A 30 39.94 26.23 9.94
CA TYR A 30 39.91 25.78 8.55
C TYR A 30 40.28 26.93 7.59
N MET A 31 41.35 27.66 7.89
CA MET A 31 41.99 28.53 6.89
C MET A 31 43.09 27.74 6.18
N ALA A 32 42.71 26.65 5.50
CA ALA A 32 43.54 26.08 4.45
C ALA A 32 43.14 26.74 3.13
N ALA A 33 44.09 27.39 2.45
CA ALA A 33 43.88 27.98 1.14
C ALA A 33 43.34 26.92 0.17
N LEU A 34 42.21 27.22 -0.48
CA LEU A 34 41.65 26.38 -1.53
C LEU A 34 42.70 26.23 -2.67
N PRO A 35 42.93 25.01 -3.20
CA PRO A 35 43.79 24.83 -4.36
C PRO A 35 43.21 25.57 -5.57
N PRO A 36 44.06 26.10 -6.48
CA PRO A 36 43.57 26.80 -7.67
C PRO A 36 42.75 25.84 -8.56
N PRO A 37 41.73 26.37 -9.27
CA PRO A 37 40.85 25.55 -10.10
C PRO A 37 41.65 24.87 -11.24
N PRO A 38 41.32 23.61 -11.58
CA PRO A 38 41.96 22.94 -12.71
C PRO A 38 41.61 23.66 -14.02
N THR A 39 42.63 23.85 -14.86
CA THR A 39 42.54 24.37 -16.23
C THR A 39 41.56 23.53 -17.06
N PRO A 40 40.78 24.10 -18.01
CA PRO A 40 39.78 23.34 -18.75
C PRO A 40 40.47 22.38 -19.71
N GLU A 41 40.52 21.11 -19.34
CA GLU A 41 40.90 20.03 -20.25
C GLU A 41 39.71 19.72 -21.18
N HIS A 42 40.00 19.60 -22.46
CA HIS A 42 39.07 19.21 -23.53
C HIS A 42 38.42 17.87 -23.20
N HIS A 43 37.18 17.86 -22.70
CA HIS A 43 36.41 16.63 -22.52
C HIS A 43 35.16 16.70 -23.39
N GLY A 44 35.09 15.74 -24.32
CA GLY A 44 34.04 15.63 -25.32
C GLY A 44 32.66 15.48 -24.71
N ILE A 45 31.67 15.95 -25.48
CA ILE A 45 30.25 15.76 -25.24
C ILE A 45 29.98 14.25 -25.01
N PRO A 46 29.39 13.85 -23.87
CA PRO A 46 28.98 12.45 -23.69
C PRO A 46 27.84 12.13 -24.67
N PRO A 47 27.78 10.90 -25.22
CA PRO A 47 26.72 10.52 -26.16
C PRO A 47 25.36 10.63 -25.47
N LEU A 48 24.45 11.38 -26.08
CA LEU A 48 23.04 11.43 -25.69
C LEU A 48 22.47 10.01 -25.79
N GLU A 49 22.02 9.45 -24.67
CA GLU A 49 21.26 8.20 -24.67
C GLU A 49 19.97 8.37 -25.48
N PRO A 50 19.51 7.31 -26.18
CA PRO A 50 18.36 7.41 -27.07
C PRO A 50 17.09 7.79 -26.31
N GLU A 51 16.52 8.95 -26.66
CA GLU A 51 15.19 9.38 -26.22
C GLU A 51 14.17 8.26 -26.50
N ILE A 52 13.65 7.67 -25.43
CA ILE A 52 12.49 6.79 -25.50
C ILE A 52 11.29 7.70 -25.79
N PHE A 53 10.97 7.87 -27.06
CA PHE A 53 9.73 8.49 -27.49
C PHE A 53 8.58 7.60 -27.02
N TYR A 54 7.91 8.00 -25.94
CA TYR A 54 6.59 7.47 -25.63
C TYR A 54 5.69 7.77 -26.83
N ASN A 55 5.33 6.71 -27.56
CA ASN A 55 4.35 6.75 -28.65
C ASN A 55 3.00 7.17 -28.06
N ALA A 56 2.77 8.48 -27.98
CA ALA A 56 1.44 9.03 -27.87
C ALA A 56 0.64 8.61 -29.11
N PRO A 57 -0.63 8.21 -28.98
CA PRO A 57 -1.43 7.73 -30.11
C PRO A 57 -1.45 8.82 -31.19
N ASN A 58 -1.11 8.41 -32.42
CA ASN A 58 -0.97 9.23 -33.63
C ASN A 58 -2.09 10.29 -33.76
N LEU A 59 -1.85 11.50 -33.27
CA LEU A 59 -2.58 12.68 -33.71
C LEU A 59 -1.92 13.16 -35.00
N ASP A 60 -2.37 12.59 -36.11
CA ASP A 60 -2.00 12.99 -37.46
C ASP A 60 -2.60 14.37 -37.75
N PHE A 61 -1.88 15.42 -37.37
CA PHE A 61 -2.23 16.79 -37.74
C PHE A 61 -1.49 17.19 -39.01
N PRO A 62 -2.18 17.78 -40.01
CA PRO A 62 -1.52 18.37 -41.18
C PRO A 62 -0.47 19.42 -40.74
N PRO A 63 0.44 19.86 -41.62
CA PRO A 63 1.49 20.85 -41.31
C PRO A 63 0.93 22.28 -41.13
N ILE A 64 -0.05 22.41 -40.25
CA ILE A 64 -0.63 23.63 -39.73
C ILE A 64 0.02 23.83 -38.35
N SER A 65 0.65 24.98 -38.14
CA SER A 65 1.26 25.32 -36.85
C SER A 65 0.25 25.11 -35.71
N ASN A 66 0.63 24.36 -34.65
CA ASN A 66 -0.22 24.08 -33.48
C ASN A 66 -0.89 25.35 -32.91
N LYS A 67 -0.23 26.50 -33.05
CA LYS A 67 -0.75 27.81 -32.68
C LYS A 67 -1.99 28.21 -33.47
N HIS A 68 -1.96 28.02 -34.80
CA HIS A 68 -3.11 28.31 -35.66
C HIS A 68 -4.27 27.37 -35.34
N ARG A 69 -3.98 26.07 -35.14
CA ARG A 69 -5.00 25.09 -34.74
C ARG A 69 -5.67 25.46 -33.42
N LEU A 70 -4.88 25.83 -32.41
CA LEU A 70 -5.40 26.28 -31.11
C LEU A 70 -6.30 27.51 -31.26
N HIS A 71 -5.86 28.47 -32.08
CA HIS A 71 -6.61 29.69 -32.36
C HIS A 71 -7.94 29.40 -33.07
N GLU A 72 -7.93 28.56 -34.11
CA GLU A 72 -9.11 28.16 -34.86
C GLU A 72 -10.17 27.51 -33.96
N ILE A 73 -9.75 26.56 -33.11
CA ILE A 73 -10.67 25.87 -32.20
C ILE A 73 -11.30 26.84 -31.20
N LEU A 74 -10.51 27.74 -30.60
CA LEU A 74 -11.04 28.72 -29.64
C LEU A 74 -12.00 29.70 -30.30
N MET A 75 -11.68 30.16 -31.51
CA MET A 75 -12.59 31.00 -32.30
C MET A 75 -13.91 30.30 -32.62
N GLN A 76 -13.86 29.05 -33.08
CA GLN A 76 -15.05 28.27 -33.40
C GLN A 76 -15.91 27.99 -32.14
N GLY A 77 -15.26 27.81 -30.99
CA GLY A 77 -15.91 27.62 -29.69
C GLY A 77 -16.48 28.89 -29.05
N GLY A 78 -16.24 30.07 -29.63
CA GLY A 78 -16.63 31.35 -29.03
C GLY A 78 -15.84 31.71 -27.77
N GLU A 79 -14.70 31.05 -27.54
CA GLU A 79 -13.83 31.25 -26.38
C GLU A 79 -12.85 32.41 -26.61
N PRO A 80 -12.36 33.06 -25.53
CA PRO A 80 -11.31 34.07 -25.64
C PRO A 80 -10.05 33.52 -26.32
N LEU A 81 -9.40 34.39 -27.10
CA LEU A 81 -8.15 34.04 -27.78
C LEU A 81 -7.03 33.68 -26.78
N PRO A 82 -6.08 32.81 -27.18
CA PRO A 82 -5.05 32.31 -26.28
C PRO A 82 -4.09 33.43 -25.84
N GLN A 83 -3.85 33.55 -24.54
CA GLN A 83 -2.89 34.52 -23.98
C GLN A 83 -1.55 33.84 -23.72
N TYR A 84 -0.48 34.37 -24.33
CA TYR A 84 0.88 33.86 -24.20
C TYR A 84 1.70 34.71 -23.22
N THR A 85 2.29 34.07 -22.22
CA THR A 85 3.26 34.71 -21.33
C THR A 85 4.59 33.97 -21.39
N VAL A 86 5.67 34.71 -21.64
CA VAL A 86 7.03 34.17 -21.75
C VAL A 86 7.85 34.65 -20.56
N ARG A 87 8.49 33.72 -19.87
CA ARG A 87 9.51 33.99 -18.84
C ARG A 87 10.85 33.48 -19.35
N ILE A 88 11.89 34.25 -19.11
CA ILE A 88 13.24 33.94 -19.59
C ILE A 88 14.16 33.93 -18.38
N TYR A 89 14.82 32.80 -18.16
CA TYR A 89 15.91 32.68 -17.20
C TYR A 89 17.22 32.71 -17.97
N ARG A 90 18.18 33.49 -17.47
CA ARG A 90 19.51 33.63 -18.08
C ARG A 90 20.61 33.16 -17.12
N PRO A 91 20.82 31.84 -16.98
CA PRO A 91 22.06 31.31 -16.44
C PRO A 91 23.30 31.83 -17.20
N PRO A 92 24.50 31.82 -16.59
CA PRO A 92 25.72 32.41 -17.17
C PRO A 92 26.08 31.92 -18.59
N CYS A 93 25.68 30.71 -18.97
CA CYS A 93 26.07 30.08 -20.24
C CYS A 93 24.90 29.70 -21.15
N ALA A 94 23.63 29.96 -20.76
CA ALA A 94 22.47 29.52 -21.53
C ALA A 94 21.22 30.38 -21.28
N MET A 95 20.32 30.43 -22.25
CA MET A 95 18.97 30.97 -22.08
C MET A 95 17.99 29.83 -21.90
N VAL A 96 17.06 29.97 -20.96
CA VAL A 96 15.95 29.02 -20.75
C VAL A 96 14.63 29.79 -20.84
N PHE A 97 13.78 29.36 -21.75
CA PHE A 97 12.46 29.91 -22.01
C PHE A 97 11.39 29.05 -21.37
N HIS A 98 10.54 29.68 -20.58
CA HIS A 98 9.29 29.10 -20.08
C HIS A 98 8.14 29.85 -20.75
N VAL A 99 7.29 29.11 -21.43
CA VAL A 99 6.10 29.69 -22.06
C VAL A 99 4.88 29.11 -21.39
N THR A 100 3.95 30.00 -21.08
CA THR A 100 2.63 29.65 -20.55
C THR A 100 1.57 30.14 -21.53
N VAL A 101 0.53 29.35 -21.71
CA VAL A 101 -0.60 29.65 -22.59
C VAL A 101 -1.88 29.55 -21.78
N THR A 102 -2.67 30.62 -21.75
CA THR A 102 -3.96 30.63 -21.06
C THR A 102 -5.09 30.48 -22.07
N VAL A 103 -5.92 29.45 -21.88
CA VAL A 103 -7.10 29.13 -22.71
C VAL A 103 -8.25 28.72 -21.80
N CYS A 104 -9.48 29.14 -22.10
CA CYS A 104 -10.68 28.81 -21.29
C CYS A 104 -10.49 29.06 -19.78
N GLY A 105 -9.78 30.15 -19.42
CA GLY A 105 -9.47 30.51 -18.03
C GLY A 105 -8.44 29.62 -17.32
N ARG A 106 -7.80 28.67 -18.01
CA ARG A 106 -6.76 27.77 -17.48
C ARG A 106 -5.42 28.04 -18.12
N THR A 107 -4.35 28.01 -17.33
CA THR A 107 -2.98 28.25 -17.80
C THR A 107 -2.21 26.93 -17.92
N PHE A 108 -1.62 26.71 -19.09
CA PHE A 108 -0.83 25.52 -19.41
C PHE A 108 0.62 25.92 -19.61
N GLN A 109 1.54 25.14 -19.04
CA GLN A 109 2.98 25.30 -19.22
C GLN A 109 3.54 23.99 -19.76
N GLY A 110 4.23 24.05 -20.88
CA GLY A 110 4.97 22.92 -21.42
C GLY A 110 6.39 22.85 -20.88
N GLU A 111 7.17 21.93 -21.42
CA GLU A 111 8.59 21.81 -21.14
C GLU A 111 9.35 23.12 -21.46
N ALA A 112 10.28 23.48 -20.59
CA ALA A 112 11.15 24.63 -20.81
C ALA A 112 12.20 24.30 -21.89
N SER A 113 12.59 25.28 -22.70
CA SER A 113 13.53 25.03 -23.80
C SER A 113 14.56 26.14 -23.93
N CYS A 114 15.68 25.85 -24.58
CA CYS A 114 16.66 26.84 -25.00
C CYS A 114 16.14 27.75 -26.13
N THR A 115 15.01 27.41 -26.77
CA THR A 115 14.34 28.26 -27.75
C THR A 115 12.93 28.64 -27.30
N LYS A 116 12.54 29.89 -27.56
CA LYS A 116 11.16 30.35 -27.34
C LYS A 116 10.15 29.53 -28.14
N LYS A 117 10.52 29.14 -29.37
CA LYS A 117 9.63 28.45 -30.30
C LYS A 117 9.24 27.06 -29.77
N ASP A 118 10.19 26.32 -29.23
CA ASP A 118 9.93 24.98 -28.71
C ASP A 118 9.17 25.04 -27.39
N ALA A 119 9.55 25.94 -26.47
CA ALA A 119 8.80 26.17 -25.24
C ALA A 119 7.32 26.56 -25.53
N GLU A 120 7.08 27.42 -26.53
CA GLU A 120 5.73 27.77 -27.00
C GLU A 120 5.00 26.56 -27.60
N LYS A 121 5.68 25.77 -28.44
CA LYS A 121 5.12 24.54 -29.02
C LYS A 121 4.68 23.57 -27.93
N TYR A 122 5.47 23.35 -26.89
CA TYR A 122 5.11 22.46 -25.79
C TYR A 122 3.91 22.98 -25.02
N ALA A 123 3.88 24.26 -24.65
CA ALA A 123 2.76 24.83 -23.92
C ALA A 123 1.44 24.81 -24.72
N VAL A 124 1.51 25.04 -26.04
CA VAL A 124 0.35 24.92 -26.94
C VAL A 124 -0.11 23.48 -27.07
N ARG A 125 0.81 22.51 -27.11
CA ARG A 125 0.44 21.08 -27.15
C ARG A 125 -0.37 20.69 -25.92
N GLU A 126 0.06 21.08 -24.72
CA GLU A 126 -0.69 20.81 -23.48
C GLU A 126 -2.09 21.41 -23.51
N ALA A 127 -2.21 22.67 -23.96
CA ALA A 127 -3.51 23.33 -24.12
C ALA A 127 -4.42 22.62 -25.15
N LEU A 128 -3.85 22.17 -26.27
CA LEU A 128 -4.60 21.42 -27.29
C LEU A 128 -5.08 20.06 -26.78
N VAL A 129 -4.24 19.32 -26.05
CA VAL A 129 -4.65 18.05 -25.43
C VAL A 129 -5.83 18.29 -24.51
N PHE A 130 -5.77 19.30 -23.65
CA PHE A 130 -6.88 19.65 -22.78
C PHE A 130 -8.17 19.95 -23.55
N ILE A 131 -8.11 20.80 -24.58
CA ILE A 131 -9.29 21.17 -25.37
C ILE A 131 -9.88 19.98 -26.12
N ASN A 132 -9.04 19.10 -26.67
CA ASN A 132 -9.51 17.93 -27.39
C ASN A 132 -10.11 16.88 -26.46
N LEU A 133 -9.69 16.83 -25.19
CA LEU A 133 -10.22 15.90 -24.19
C LEU A 133 -11.47 16.43 -23.48
N LEU A 134 -11.67 17.75 -23.42
CA LEU A 134 -12.84 18.38 -22.77
C LEU A 134 -14.20 17.75 -23.16
N PRO A 135 -14.49 17.48 -24.45
CA PRO A 135 -15.76 16.89 -24.85
C PRO A 135 -15.97 15.47 -24.31
N THR A 136 -14.91 14.67 -24.19
CA THR A 136 -14.96 13.27 -23.74
C THR A 136 -14.82 13.16 -22.22
N PHE A 137 -14.31 14.20 -21.57
CA PHE A 137 -13.98 14.19 -20.15
C PHE A 137 -15.15 13.83 -19.22
N PRO A 138 -16.38 14.36 -19.37
CA PRO A 138 -17.50 14.00 -18.51
C PRO A 138 -17.86 12.51 -18.60
N ASP A 139 -17.85 11.95 -19.82
CA ASP A 139 -18.20 10.56 -20.07
C ASP A 139 -17.13 9.63 -19.50
N THR A 140 -15.85 9.90 -19.76
CA THR A 140 -14.74 9.13 -19.21
C THR A 140 -14.71 9.19 -17.69
N LEU A 141 -14.92 10.37 -17.09
CA LEU A 141 -15.00 10.49 -15.63
C LEU A 141 -16.16 9.67 -15.05
N SER A 142 -17.33 9.74 -15.68
CA SER A 142 -18.52 8.99 -15.24
C SER A 142 -18.29 7.48 -15.32
N GLU A 143 -17.66 7.01 -16.40
CA GLU A 143 -17.28 5.61 -16.57
C GLU A 143 -16.28 5.16 -15.51
N THR A 144 -15.19 5.92 -15.32
CA THR A 144 -14.20 5.62 -14.28
C THR A 144 -14.80 5.62 -12.88
N LEU A 145 -15.75 6.52 -12.58
CA LEU A 145 -16.45 6.54 -11.30
C LEU A 145 -17.29 5.27 -11.09
N ARG A 146 -18.06 4.85 -12.10
CA ARG A 146 -18.86 3.62 -12.08
C ARG A 146 -17.99 2.38 -11.89
N GLU A 147 -16.86 2.30 -12.60
CA GLU A 147 -15.90 1.21 -12.44
C GLU A 147 -15.32 1.16 -11.03
N ASN A 148 -14.94 2.31 -10.47
CA ASN A 148 -14.42 2.38 -9.11
C ASN A 148 -15.46 1.95 -8.07
N GLU A 149 -16.73 2.30 -8.25
CA GLU A 149 -17.82 1.82 -7.40
C GLU A 149 -17.94 0.29 -7.47
N GLY A 150 -17.97 -0.29 -8.67
CA GLY A 150 -18.00 -1.74 -8.85
C GLY A 150 -16.78 -2.47 -8.25
N LEU A 151 -15.59 -1.87 -8.33
CA LEU A 151 -14.39 -2.41 -7.68
C LEU A 151 -14.51 -2.39 -6.15
N ARG A 152 -15.08 -1.32 -5.58
CA ARG A 152 -15.31 -1.23 -4.12
C ARG A 152 -16.32 -2.24 -3.64
N GLU A 153 -17.40 -2.47 -4.39
CA GLU A 153 -18.39 -3.51 -4.10
C GLU A 153 -17.74 -4.90 -4.11
N ARG A 154 -16.94 -5.19 -5.15
CA ARG A 154 -16.24 -6.48 -5.27
C ARG A 154 -15.21 -6.67 -4.16
N GLN A 155 -14.54 -5.60 -3.74
CA GLN A 155 -13.63 -5.65 -2.59
C GLN A 155 -14.40 -5.98 -1.29
N ALA A 156 -15.58 -5.41 -1.10
CA ALA A 156 -16.43 -5.71 0.07
C ALA A 156 -16.93 -7.16 0.06
N GLU A 157 -17.33 -7.68 -1.11
CA GLU A 157 -17.73 -9.09 -1.27
C GLU A 157 -16.58 -10.04 -0.92
N LEU A 158 -15.37 -9.78 -1.41
CA LEU A 158 -14.20 -10.60 -1.10
C LEU A 158 -13.86 -10.60 0.40
N LEU A 159 -13.99 -9.46 1.07
CA LEU A 159 -13.79 -9.36 2.52
C LEU A 159 -14.84 -10.20 3.26
N ALA A 160 -16.12 -10.10 2.90
CA ALA A 160 -17.18 -10.88 3.51
C ALA A 160 -16.98 -12.40 3.28
N ALA A 161 -16.56 -12.81 2.08
CA ALA A 161 -16.25 -14.19 1.77
C ALA A 161 -15.05 -14.72 2.59
N LEU A 162 -14.02 -13.88 2.78
CA LEU A 162 -12.87 -14.23 3.62
C LEU A 162 -13.28 -14.46 5.07
N ASP A 163 -14.12 -13.59 5.63
CA ASP A 163 -14.60 -13.72 7.01
C ASP A 163 -15.50 -14.95 7.18
N ALA A 164 -16.36 -15.25 6.21
CA ALA A 164 -17.15 -16.47 6.19
C ALA A 164 -16.25 -17.72 6.17
N SER A 165 -15.21 -17.73 5.33
CA SER A 165 -14.23 -18.82 5.25
C SER A 165 -13.48 -19.03 6.56
N ARG A 166 -13.01 -17.94 7.19
CA ARG A 166 -12.38 -17.99 8.52
C ARG A 166 -13.31 -18.56 9.59
N SER A 167 -14.58 -18.18 9.56
CA SER A 167 -15.58 -18.73 10.48
C SER A 167 -15.77 -20.24 10.28
N VAL A 168 -15.82 -20.72 9.04
CA VAL A 168 -15.91 -22.15 8.71
C VAL A 168 -14.66 -22.90 9.20
N SER A 169 -13.47 -22.39 8.92
CA SER A 169 -12.20 -22.98 9.41
C SER A 169 -12.20 -23.09 10.93
N GLY A 170 -12.57 -22.01 11.63
CA GLY A 170 -12.63 -22.02 13.09
C GLY A 170 -13.71 -22.93 13.67
N ARG A 171 -14.75 -23.32 12.90
CA ARG A 171 -15.66 -24.41 13.29
C ARG A 171 -15.00 -25.77 13.14
N ALA A 172 -14.40 -26.04 11.98
CA ALA A 172 -13.73 -27.30 11.69
C ALA A 172 -12.60 -27.60 12.70
N GLU A 173 -11.82 -26.57 13.08
CA GLU A 173 -10.76 -26.71 14.09
C GLU A 173 -11.29 -27.14 15.47
N ARG A 174 -12.46 -26.63 15.88
CA ARG A 174 -13.10 -27.02 17.15
C ARG A 174 -13.59 -28.46 17.09
N GLU A 175 -14.25 -28.86 16.00
CA GLU A 175 -14.70 -30.24 15.81
C GLU A 175 -13.52 -31.23 15.84
N LEU A 176 -12.39 -30.88 15.21
CA LEU A 176 -11.17 -31.69 15.27
C LEU A 176 -10.61 -31.81 16.70
N LEU A 177 -10.66 -30.74 17.48
CA LEU A 177 -10.23 -30.76 18.88
C LEU A 177 -11.15 -31.65 19.73
N ASP A 178 -12.46 -31.58 19.51
CA ASP A 178 -13.44 -32.42 20.19
C ASP A 178 -13.23 -33.91 19.87
N VAL A 179 -13.01 -34.24 18.59
CA VAL A 179 -12.68 -35.62 18.17
C VAL A 179 -11.39 -36.10 18.82
N ARG A 180 -10.34 -35.26 18.83
CA ARG A 180 -9.07 -35.62 19.49
C ARG A 180 -9.25 -35.90 20.97
N ASN A 181 -10.01 -35.05 21.67
CA ASN A 181 -10.29 -35.22 23.09
C ASN A 181 -11.08 -36.51 23.35
N ALA A 182 -12.06 -36.83 22.51
CA ALA A 182 -12.85 -38.06 22.61
C ALA A 182 -11.98 -39.31 22.40
N ILE A 183 -11.11 -39.32 21.39
CA ILE A 183 -10.17 -40.42 21.15
C ILE A 183 -9.28 -40.62 22.39
N GLN A 184 -8.77 -39.53 22.96
CA GLN A 184 -7.89 -39.62 24.12
C GLN A 184 -8.62 -40.14 25.37
N ALA A 185 -9.91 -39.85 25.54
CA ALA A 185 -10.73 -40.42 26.60
C ALA A 185 -10.93 -41.93 26.42
N LEU A 186 -11.32 -42.36 25.21
CA LEU A 186 -11.45 -43.77 24.84
C LEU A 186 -10.15 -44.56 25.06
N SER A 187 -9.00 -43.99 24.72
CA SER A 187 -7.71 -44.64 25.00
C SER A 187 -7.48 -44.89 26.49
N ARG A 188 -7.87 -43.96 27.37
CA ARG A 188 -7.74 -44.15 28.83
C ARG A 188 -8.65 -45.26 29.35
N GLU A 189 -9.88 -45.33 28.83
CA GLU A 189 -10.81 -46.42 29.17
C GLU A 189 -10.27 -47.77 28.72
N TYR A 190 -9.69 -47.82 27.51
CA TYR A 190 -9.06 -49.03 27.01
C TYR A 190 -7.90 -49.51 27.90
N GLU A 191 -6.99 -48.62 28.30
CA GLU A 191 -5.90 -48.95 29.22
C GLU A 191 -6.42 -49.52 30.56
N LEU A 192 -7.49 -48.93 31.12
CA LEU A 192 -8.12 -49.45 32.35
C LEU A 192 -8.66 -50.88 32.17
N ILE A 193 -9.30 -51.17 31.03
CA ILE A 193 -9.82 -52.51 30.73
C ILE A 193 -8.67 -53.51 30.59
N VAL A 194 -7.58 -53.10 29.93
CA VAL A 194 -6.37 -53.93 29.80
C VAL A 194 -5.80 -54.26 31.19
N ASP A 195 -5.66 -53.27 32.07
CA ASP A 195 -5.16 -53.46 33.43
C ASP A 195 -6.03 -54.43 34.24
N VAL A 196 -7.36 -54.28 34.18
CA VAL A 196 -8.31 -55.19 34.85
C VAL A 196 -8.16 -56.62 34.33
N ASN A 197 -8.03 -56.80 33.02
CA ASN A 197 -7.85 -58.13 32.43
C ASN A 197 -6.53 -58.78 32.85
N VAL A 198 -5.44 -58.00 32.93
CA VAL A 198 -4.15 -58.48 33.45
C VAL A 198 -4.29 -58.93 34.91
N GLN A 199 -4.93 -58.13 35.76
CA GLN A 199 -5.18 -58.50 37.15
C GLN A 199 -6.00 -59.79 37.27
N LEU A 200 -7.08 -59.93 36.51
CA LEU A 200 -7.90 -61.14 36.50
C LEU A 200 -7.09 -62.38 36.10
N GLY A 201 -6.22 -62.25 35.09
CA GLY A 201 -5.30 -63.32 34.67
C GLY A 201 -4.34 -63.76 35.78
N THR A 202 -3.80 -62.81 36.56
CA THR A 202 -2.96 -63.13 37.72
C THR A 202 -3.73 -63.84 38.84
N GLN A 203 -4.99 -63.47 39.08
CA GLN A 203 -5.82 -64.14 40.07
C GLN A 203 -6.13 -65.59 39.65
N LEU A 204 -6.50 -65.82 38.38
CA LEU A 204 -6.78 -67.17 37.88
C LEU A 204 -5.56 -68.10 37.99
N THR A 205 -4.36 -67.60 37.68
CA THR A 205 -3.12 -68.38 37.83
C THR A 205 -2.75 -68.63 39.29
N SER A 206 -3.09 -67.72 40.21
CA SER A 206 -2.89 -67.96 41.64
C SER A 206 -3.78 -69.09 42.17
N HIS A 207 -5.05 -69.14 41.74
CA HIS A 207 -5.99 -70.20 42.15
C HIS A 207 -5.62 -71.57 41.59
N HIS A 208 -5.07 -71.63 40.38
CA HIS A 208 -4.73 -72.89 39.72
C HIS A 208 -3.45 -73.56 40.27
N ASN A 209 -2.63 -72.81 41.00
CA ASN A 209 -1.42 -73.30 41.67
C ASN A 209 -1.67 -73.63 43.16
N GLU A 210 -2.92 -73.60 43.62
CA GLU A 210 -3.29 -74.01 44.97
C GLU A 210 -3.23 -75.56 45.07
N PRO A 211 -2.49 -76.14 46.03
CA PRO A 211 -2.38 -77.59 46.15
C PRO A 211 -3.77 -78.19 46.40
N LEU A 212 -4.20 -79.13 45.54
CA LEU A 212 -5.46 -79.83 45.74
C LEU A 212 -5.48 -80.44 47.15
N PRO A 213 -6.57 -80.26 47.91
CA PRO A 213 -6.69 -80.92 49.20
C PRO A 213 -6.59 -82.44 48.98
N PRO A 214 -5.93 -83.17 49.88
CA PRO A 214 -5.80 -84.62 49.75
C PRO A 214 -7.20 -85.22 49.62
N LEU A 215 -7.41 -85.98 48.54
CA LEU A 215 -8.65 -86.72 48.32
C LEU A 215 -8.73 -87.82 49.38
N ASP A 216 -9.51 -87.56 50.43
CA ASP A 216 -9.83 -88.53 51.46
C ASP A 216 -10.92 -89.46 50.91
N PHE A 217 -10.50 -90.46 50.13
CA PHE A 217 -11.36 -91.58 49.79
C PHE A 217 -11.53 -92.43 51.04
N ASN A 218 -12.51 -92.09 51.89
CA ASN A 218 -12.94 -92.98 52.95
C ASN A 218 -13.60 -94.20 52.30
N LEU A 219 -12.82 -95.27 52.17
CA LEU A 219 -13.20 -96.57 51.60
C LEU A 219 -14.06 -97.41 52.58
N GLU A 220 -14.83 -96.74 53.44
CA GLU A 220 -15.60 -97.35 54.53
C GLU A 220 -17.12 -97.23 54.33
N ASP A 221 -17.57 -96.55 53.27
CA ASP A 221 -18.99 -96.45 52.88
C ASP A 221 -19.41 -97.46 51.77
N LEU A 222 -18.61 -98.48 51.50
CA LEU A 222 -19.04 -99.60 50.66
C LEU A 222 -19.77 -100.63 51.53
N GLU A 223 -21.10 -100.53 51.60
CA GLU A 223 -21.95 -101.61 52.12
C GLU A 223 -21.70 -102.90 51.29
N PRO A 224 -21.49 -104.06 51.95
CA PRO A 224 -21.31 -105.32 51.25
C PRO A 224 -22.66 -105.81 50.69
N ILE A 225 -22.72 -106.05 49.38
CA ILE A 225 -23.74 -106.89 48.73
C ILE A 225 -23.06 -108.11 48.11
#